data_AF-A0A1V2I693-F1
#
_entry.id   AF-A0A1V2I693-F1
#
_cell.length_a   1.000
_cell.length_b   1.000
_cell.length_c   1.000
_cell.angle_alpha   90.00
_cell.angle_beta   90.00
_cell.angle_gamma   90.00
#
_symmetry.space_group_name_H-M   'P 1'
#
loop_
_entity.id
_entity.type
_entity.pdbx_description
1 polymer ?
#
loop_
_entity_poly.entity_id
_entity_poly.type
_entity_poly.pdbx_seq_one_letter_code
_entity_poly.pdbx_strand_id
1 'polypeptide(L)'
;MSPVLASSRAGNFVRSLLIIGLMVIIFRELYLLWIFHTPAWTSRPPEIKYCGSYYEQRENPPDVSTAEMNRLAGGRVKQIMRSPVLRPIAAYRPAKACPRYVFAKVDEDRFVVYTFPSK
;
A
#
# COMPACT_ATOMS: atom_id res chain seq x y z
N MET A 1 12.27 3.90 -60.52
CA MET A 1 11.97 3.78 -59.07
C MET A 1 13.29 3.54 -58.34
N SER A 2 13.80 4.54 -57.63
CA SER A 2 15.15 4.47 -57.01
C SER A 2 15.13 3.62 -55.72
N PRO A 3 16.10 2.71 -55.53
CA PRO A 3 16.10 1.69 -54.47
C PRO A 3 16.57 2.20 -53.10
N VAL A 4 16.36 3.48 -52.79
CA VAL A 4 16.91 4.10 -51.56
C VAL A 4 15.85 4.20 -50.44
N LEU A 5 14.59 3.86 -50.70
CA LEU A 5 13.49 3.97 -49.72
C LEU A 5 13.08 2.65 -49.05
N ALA A 6 13.74 1.53 -49.38
CA ALA A 6 13.41 0.21 -48.82
C ALA A 6 14.20 -0.14 -47.54
N SER A 7 15.35 0.50 -47.28
CA SER A 7 16.17 0.19 -46.08
C SER A 7 15.73 0.93 -44.80
N SER A 8 14.98 2.03 -44.92
CA SER A 8 14.60 2.87 -43.77
C SER A 8 13.32 2.43 -43.05
N ARG A 9 12.40 1.72 -43.73
CA ARG A 9 11.15 1.26 -43.09
C ARG A 9 11.39 0.18 -42.05
N ALA A 10 12.22 -0.81 -42.34
CA ALA A 10 12.56 -1.88 -41.40
C ALA A 10 13.35 -1.35 -40.21
N GLY A 11 14.35 -0.48 -40.43
CA GLY A 11 15.12 0.15 -39.36
C GLY A 11 14.25 1.04 -38.46
N ASN A 12 13.34 1.82 -39.04
CA ASN A 12 12.40 2.64 -38.27
C ASN A 12 11.39 1.78 -37.50
N PHE A 13 10.94 0.66 -38.07
CA PHE A 13 10.06 -0.27 -37.38
C PHE A 13 10.72 -0.90 -36.15
N VAL A 14 11.95 -1.41 -36.30
CA VAL A 14 12.72 -1.99 -35.20
C VAL A 14 13.02 -0.94 -34.12
N ARG A 15 13.39 0.29 -34.52
CA ARG A 15 13.62 1.40 -33.58
C ARG A 15 12.36 1.76 -32.79
N SER A 16 11.21 1.82 -33.45
CA SER A 16 9.93 2.08 -32.78
C SER A 16 9.58 0.98 -31.78
N LEU A 17 9.79 -0.30 -32.13
CA LEU A 17 9.57 -1.41 -31.20
C LEU A 17 10.48 -1.34 -29.97
N LEU A 18 11.75 -0.96 -30.14
CA LEU A 18 12.68 -0.78 -29.02
C LEU A 18 12.23 0.36 -28.10
N ILE A 19 11.78 1.49 -28.65
CA ILE A 19 11.29 2.63 -27.86
C ILE A 19 10.03 2.25 -27.08
N ILE A 20 9.07 1.58 -27.74
CA ILE A 20 7.84 1.12 -27.09
C ILE A 20 8.18 0.12 -25.97
N GLY A 21 9.06 -0.85 -26.24
CA GLY A 21 9.52 -1.81 -25.24
C GLY A 21 10.17 -1.13 -24.03
N LEU A 22 11.04 -0.15 -24.27
CA LEU A 22 11.67 0.65 -23.22
C LEU A 22 10.63 1.42 -22.39
N MET A 23 9.67 2.10 -23.04
CA MET A 23 8.59 2.80 -22.34
C MET A 23 7.77 1.84 -21.48
N VAL A 24 7.38 0.68 -22.02
CA VAL A 24 6.60 -0.33 -21.26
C VAL A 24 7.36 -0.79 -20.02
N ILE A 25 8.67 -1.05 -20.12
CA ILE A 25 9.49 -1.44 -18.96
C ILE A 25 9.54 -0.31 -17.94
N ILE A 26 9.82 0.93 -18.36
CA ILE A 26 9.87 2.08 -17.45
C ILE A 26 8.53 2.27 -16.73
N PHE A 27 7.41 2.28 -17.47
CA PHE A 27 6.09 2.44 -16.88
C PHE A 27 5.70 1.29 -15.96
N ARG A 28 6.11 0.06 -16.29
CA ARG A 28 5.95 -1.10 -15.39
C ARG A 28 6.72 -0.89 -14.10
N GLU A 29 7.99 -0.50 -14.14
CA GLU A 29 8.78 -0.27 -12.93
C GLU A 29 8.25 0.92 -12.12
N LEU A 30 7.83 2.01 -12.76
CA LEU A 30 7.20 3.13 -12.07
C LEU A 30 5.89 2.71 -11.39
N TYR A 31 5.06 1.91 -12.05
CA TYR A 31 3.84 1.36 -11.47
C TYR A 31 4.15 0.44 -10.27
N LEU A 32 5.17 -0.42 -10.39
CA LEU A 32 5.60 -1.30 -9.31
C LEU A 32 6.19 -0.49 -8.14
N LEU A 33 7.00 0.52 -8.40
CA LEU A 33 7.51 1.42 -7.36
C LEU A 33 6.36 2.13 -6.65
N TRP A 34 5.38 2.64 -7.40
CA TRP A 34 4.20 3.30 -6.86
C TRP A 34 3.35 2.37 -5.99
N ILE A 35 3.07 1.13 -6.44
CA ILE A 35 2.26 0.17 -5.66
C ILE A 35 2.97 -0.29 -4.39
N PHE A 36 4.31 -0.37 -4.39
CA PHE A 36 5.10 -0.74 -3.20
C PHE A 36 5.38 0.43 -2.25
N HIS A 37 5.49 1.68 -2.75
CA HIS A 37 5.77 2.85 -1.92
C HIS A 37 4.52 3.59 -1.43
N THR A 38 3.39 3.44 -2.13
CA THR A 38 2.14 4.04 -1.66
C THR A 38 1.61 3.15 -0.53
N PRO A 39 1.51 3.65 0.71
CA PRO A 39 0.90 2.87 1.78
C PRO A 39 -0.52 2.52 1.35
N ALA A 40 -0.84 1.24 1.23
CA ALA A 40 -2.15 0.74 0.75
C ALA A 40 -3.37 1.18 1.59
N TRP A 41 -3.15 1.99 2.64
CA TRP A 41 -4.12 2.52 3.59
C TRP A 41 -4.44 4.00 3.39
N THR A 42 -3.93 4.65 2.36
CA THR A 42 -4.46 5.97 1.93
C THR A 42 -5.96 5.91 1.66
N SER A 43 -6.49 4.73 1.31
CA SER A 43 -7.92 4.49 1.10
C SER A 43 -8.79 4.41 2.36
N ARG A 44 -8.18 4.37 3.57
CA ARG A 44 -8.87 4.37 4.88
C ARG A 44 -10.18 3.56 4.88
N PRO A 45 -10.13 2.24 4.59
CA PRO A 45 -11.35 1.46 4.48
C PRO A 45 -12.14 1.51 5.79
N PRO A 46 -13.48 1.52 5.74
CA PRO A 46 -14.32 1.59 6.93
C PRO A 46 -14.18 0.34 7.81
N GLU A 47 -13.80 -0.79 7.22
CA GLU A 47 -13.65 -2.06 7.92
C GLU A 47 -12.41 -2.84 7.46
N ILE A 48 -11.87 -3.65 8.37
CA ILE A 48 -10.74 -4.54 8.12
C ILE A 48 -10.98 -5.91 8.73
N LYS A 49 -10.57 -6.96 8.02
CA LYS A 49 -10.62 -8.33 8.55
C LYS A 49 -9.29 -8.66 9.24
N TYR A 50 -9.33 -8.93 10.54
CA TYR A 50 -8.16 -9.32 11.31
C TYR A 50 -8.52 -10.35 12.38
N CYS A 51 -7.60 -11.28 12.67
CA CYS A 51 -7.80 -12.31 13.70
C CYS A 51 -9.13 -13.11 13.58
N GLY A 52 -9.65 -13.28 12.36
CA GLY A 52 -10.92 -13.98 12.13
C GLY A 52 -12.19 -13.11 12.30
N SER A 53 -12.06 -11.85 12.71
CA SER A 53 -13.17 -10.92 12.92
C SER A 53 -13.04 -9.64 12.06
N TYR A 54 -14.14 -8.91 11.91
CA TYR A 54 -14.14 -7.58 11.32
C TYR A 54 -13.93 -6.52 12.40
N TYR A 55 -13.08 -5.55 12.11
CA TYR A 55 -12.84 -4.37 12.92
C TYR A 55 -13.31 -3.14 12.14
N GLU A 56 -13.96 -2.22 12.84
CA GLU A 56 -14.52 -0.99 12.27
C GLU A 56 -13.57 0.18 12.53
N GLN A 57 -13.49 1.08 11.55
CA GLN A 57 -12.75 2.33 11.68
C GLN A 57 -13.40 3.18 12.78
N ARG A 58 -12.58 3.71 13.68
CA ARG A 58 -13.04 4.65 14.68
C ARG A 58 -13.41 5.97 14.00
N GLU A 59 -14.63 6.46 14.20
CA GLU A 59 -15.09 7.72 13.57
C GLU A 59 -14.44 8.96 14.19
N ASN A 60 -14.14 8.94 15.50
CA ASN A 60 -13.58 10.10 16.22
C ASN A 60 -12.55 9.71 17.32
N PRO A 61 -11.29 10.19 17.23
CA PRO A 61 -10.63 10.70 16.04
C PRO A 61 -10.30 9.55 15.06
N PRO A 62 -10.40 9.77 13.73
CA PRO A 62 -10.10 8.74 12.73
C PRO A 62 -8.61 8.40 12.67
N ASP A 63 -7.77 9.43 12.88
CA ASP A 63 -6.32 9.32 12.86
C ASP A 63 -5.75 9.65 14.24
N VAL A 64 -4.77 8.88 14.70
CA VAL A 64 -4.03 9.11 15.94
C VAL A 64 -2.53 9.23 15.66
N SER A 65 -1.81 9.96 16.51
CA SER A 65 -0.35 10.05 16.47
C SER A 65 0.32 8.81 17.05
N THR A 66 1.64 8.70 16.89
CA THR A 66 2.43 7.62 17.49
C THR A 66 2.29 7.57 19.00
N ALA A 67 2.23 8.74 19.66
CA ALA A 67 2.08 8.85 21.10
C ALA A 67 0.72 8.30 21.57
N GLU A 68 -0.36 8.70 20.91
CA GLU A 68 -1.72 8.28 21.25
C GLU A 68 -1.95 6.80 20.91
N MET A 69 -1.38 6.32 19.80
CA MET A 69 -1.36 4.90 19.46
C MET A 69 -0.70 4.05 20.57
N ASN A 70 0.49 4.44 21.03
CA ASN A 70 1.19 3.72 22.10
C ASN A 70 0.41 3.77 23.43
N ARG A 71 -0.27 4.90 23.70
CA ARG A 71 -1.17 5.04 24.86
C ARG A 71 -2.35 4.08 24.78
N LEU A 72 -3.03 4.00 23.63
CA LEU A 72 -4.16 3.09 23.39
C LEU A 72 -3.76 1.62 23.43
N ALA A 73 -2.57 1.30 22.93
CA ALA A 73 -2.02 -0.07 22.95
C ALA A 73 -1.49 -0.51 24.32
N GLY A 74 -1.36 0.41 25.29
CA GLY A 74 -0.73 0.13 26.58
C GLY A 74 0.79 -0.10 26.51
N GLY A 75 1.46 0.40 25.46
CA GLY A 75 2.91 0.23 25.27
C GLY A 75 3.37 0.37 23.82
N ARG A 76 4.63 0.01 23.55
CA ARG A 76 5.21 0.10 22.20
C ARG A 76 4.59 -0.94 21.27
N VAL A 77 3.95 -0.47 20.21
CA VAL A 77 3.49 -1.32 19.11
C VAL A 77 4.66 -1.72 18.20
N LYS A 78 4.53 -2.86 17.50
CA LYS A 78 5.49 -3.34 16.53
C LYS A 78 4.96 -3.05 15.13
N GLN A 79 5.79 -2.56 14.22
CA GLN A 79 5.38 -2.41 12.83
C GLN A 79 5.51 -3.76 12.10
N ILE A 80 4.46 -4.20 11.42
CA ILE A 80 4.44 -5.46 10.67
C ILE A 80 4.00 -5.14 9.24
N MET A 81 4.91 -5.20 8.29
CA MET A 81 4.57 -5.15 6.87
C MET A 81 4.20 -6.57 6.42
N ARG A 82 2.98 -6.77 5.90
CA ARG A 82 2.60 -8.00 5.19
C ARG A 82 2.46 -7.71 3.69
N SER A 83 3.24 -8.41 2.88
CA SER A 83 3.33 -8.30 1.40
C SER A 83 2.31 -9.20 0.67
N PRO A 84 1.92 -8.98 -0.60
CA PRO A 84 1.92 -7.73 -1.40
C PRO A 84 0.52 -7.35 -1.96
N VAL A 85 -0.53 -8.16 -1.80
CA VAL A 85 -1.87 -7.91 -2.38
C VAL A 85 -2.97 -7.87 -1.30
N LEU A 86 -2.59 -7.91 -0.02
CA LEU A 86 -3.51 -7.95 1.12
C LEU A 86 -3.06 -6.94 2.17
N ARG A 87 -3.81 -5.83 2.21
CA ARG A 87 -3.71 -4.62 3.05
C ARG A 87 -2.86 -4.81 4.34
N PRO A 88 -1.62 -4.27 4.42
CA PRO A 88 -0.70 -4.48 5.53
C PRO A 88 -1.08 -3.67 6.78
N ILE A 89 -1.54 -4.33 7.85
CA ILE A 89 -1.71 -3.72 9.18
C ILE A 89 -0.33 -3.30 9.71
N ALA A 90 0.10 -2.08 9.35
CA ALA A 90 1.48 -1.66 9.41
C ALA A 90 1.99 -1.35 10.83
N ALA A 91 1.12 -1.21 11.84
CA ALA A 91 1.52 -0.91 13.21
C ALA A 91 0.70 -1.73 14.23
N TYR A 92 1.13 -2.95 14.53
CA TYR A 92 0.45 -3.79 15.52
C TYR A 92 1.38 -4.78 16.23
N ARG A 93 1.27 -4.89 17.56
CA ARG A 93 1.96 -5.92 18.37
C ARG A 93 0.97 -6.95 18.91
N PRO A 94 0.90 -8.16 18.35
CA PRO A 94 0.12 -9.22 18.95
C PRO A 94 0.71 -9.74 20.26
N ALA A 95 -0.15 -9.77 21.28
CA ALA A 95 -0.06 -10.79 22.33
C ALA A 95 -0.56 -12.13 21.75
N LYS A 96 -0.53 -13.22 22.52
CA LYS A 96 -1.09 -14.53 22.09
C LYS A 96 -2.61 -14.46 21.74
N ALA A 97 -3.28 -13.33 21.98
CA ALA A 97 -4.71 -13.10 21.74
C ALA A 97 -4.96 -11.98 20.70
N CYS A 98 -6.16 -11.96 20.12
CA CYS A 98 -6.61 -10.91 19.20
C CYS A 98 -6.63 -9.54 19.91
N PRO A 99 -6.16 -8.46 19.25
CA PRO A 99 -6.11 -7.16 19.89
C PRO A 99 -7.47 -6.48 19.94
N ARG A 100 -7.63 -5.59 20.92
CA ARG A 100 -8.77 -4.67 20.93
C ARG A 100 -8.66 -3.57 19.87
N TYR A 101 -7.44 -3.10 19.61
CA TYR A 101 -7.13 -2.02 18.67
C TYR A 101 -6.18 -2.51 17.58
N VAL A 102 -6.48 -2.17 16.35
CA VAL A 102 -5.60 -2.37 15.21
C VAL A 102 -5.24 -1.00 14.63
N PHE A 103 -3.95 -0.75 14.40
CA PHE A 103 -3.47 0.54 13.89
C PHE A 103 -2.88 0.36 12.50
N ALA A 104 -3.42 1.10 11.54
CA ALA A 104 -2.93 1.14 10.18
C ALA A 104 -2.16 2.45 9.95
N LYS A 105 -0.86 2.35 9.64
CA LYS A 105 -0.04 3.53 9.34
C LYS A 105 -0.48 4.14 8.00
N VAL A 106 -0.88 5.42 8.03
CA VAL A 106 -1.25 6.19 6.83
C VAL A 106 -0.25 7.27 6.49
N ASP A 107 0.50 7.75 7.47
CA ASP A 107 1.57 8.75 7.32
C ASP A 107 2.68 8.49 8.35
N GLU A 108 3.75 9.30 8.35
CA GLU A 108 4.90 9.15 9.24
C GLU A 108 4.49 9.11 10.73
N ASP A 109 3.61 10.03 11.15
CA ASP A 109 3.05 10.12 12.51
C ASP A 109 1.50 10.08 12.52
N ARG A 110 0.89 9.34 11.59
CA ARG A 110 -0.58 9.18 11.56
C ARG A 110 -0.98 7.73 11.36
N PHE A 111 -1.93 7.29 12.19
CA PHE A 111 -2.45 5.94 12.20
C PHE A 111 -3.97 5.95 12.23
N VAL A 112 -4.60 5.20 11.33
CA VAL A 112 -6.04 4.93 11.42
C VAL A 112 -6.28 3.86 12.49
N VAL A 113 -7.24 4.13 13.37
CA VAL A 113 -7.60 3.21 14.45
C VAL A 113 -8.79 2.37 14.04
N TYR A 114 -8.65 1.06 14.21
CA TYR A 114 -9.72 0.08 14.04
C TYR A 114 -10.00 -0.61 15.37
N THR A 115 -11.27 -0.74 15.73
CA THR A 115 -11.71 -1.40 16.97
C THR A 115 -12.69 -2.51 16.68
N PHE A 116 -12.89 -3.41 17.63
CA PHE A 116 -14.06 -4.29 17.56
C PHE A 116 -15.33 -3.46 17.47
N PRO A 117 -16.36 -3.93 16.74
CA PRO A 117 -17.65 -3.30 16.70
C PRO A 117 -18.17 -3.12 18.13
N SER A 118 -18.36 -1.87 18.55
CA SER A 118 -19.18 -1.56 19.71
C SER A 118 -20.61 -1.53 19.21
N LYS A 119 -21.37 -2.59 19.47
CA LYS A 119 -22.83 -2.52 19.34
C LYS A 119 -23.40 -1.36 20.14
#